data_AF-A0A937SNC6-F1
#
_entry.id   AF-A0A937SNC6-F1
#
_cell.length_a   1.000
_cell.length_b   1.000
_cell.length_c   1.000
_cell.angle_alpha   90.00
_cell.angle_beta   90.00
_cell.angle_gamma   90.00
#
_symmetry.space_group_name_H-M   'P 1'
#
loop_
_entity.id
_entity.type
_entity.pdbx_description
1 polymer ?
#
loop_
_entity_poly.entity_id
_entity_poly.type
_entity_poly.pdbx_seq_one_letter_code
_entity_poly.pdbx_strand_id
1 'polypeptide(L)'
;SDDWMGRWARFVRASGLDVVAAQNLAGQGLMPSHGDDNRDYWAPSAQQICASVRRLADEAPAAQAIAISGAGSRTLSLIGALEGETERPIFGSDTALYRALAIAAGVRLKPGILGAITNA
;
A
#
# COMPACT_ATOMS: atom_id res chain seq x y z
N SER A 1 -8.26 16.09 -2.38
CA SER A 1 -8.46 15.81 -3.83
C SER A 1 -9.30 14.56 -4.06
N ASP A 2 -10.54 14.73 -4.54
CA ASP A 2 -11.57 13.67 -4.53
C ASP A 2 -11.47 12.61 -5.65
N ASP A 3 -10.55 12.77 -6.62
CA ASP A 3 -10.38 11.83 -7.76
C ASP A 3 -9.01 11.10 -7.76
N TRP A 4 -8.19 11.26 -6.72
CA TRP A 4 -6.86 10.62 -6.70
C TRP A 4 -6.94 9.09 -6.84
N MET A 5 -7.87 8.45 -6.13
CA MET A 5 -8.04 6.99 -6.13
C MET A 5 -8.49 6.47 -7.51
N GLY A 6 -9.38 7.20 -8.18
CA GLY A 6 -9.82 6.87 -9.55
C GLY A 6 -8.67 6.93 -10.54
N ARG A 7 -7.84 7.97 -10.47
CA ARG A 7 -6.63 8.13 -11.29
C ARG A 7 -5.60 7.04 -11.02
N TRP A 8 -5.36 6.73 -9.75
CA TRP A 8 -4.44 5.66 -9.36
C TRP A 8 -4.91 4.30 -9.90
N ALA A 9 -6.18 3.96 -9.72
CA ALA A 9 -6.73 2.70 -10.23
C ALA A 9 -6.66 2.62 -11.76
N ARG A 10 -6.92 3.73 -12.46
CA ARG A 10 -6.76 3.80 -13.93
C ARG A 10 -5.31 3.55 -14.36
N PHE A 11 -4.34 4.14 -13.66
CA PHE A 11 -2.92 3.92 -13.93
C PHE A 11 -2.52 2.45 -13.74
N VAL A 12 -2.94 1.83 -12.62
CA VAL A 12 -2.66 0.40 -12.37
C VAL A 12 -3.31 -0.50 -13.42
N ARG A 13 -4.55 -0.20 -13.83
CA ARG A 13 -5.19 -0.95 -14.92
C ARG A 13 -4.45 -0.80 -16.25
N ALA A 14 -3.88 0.37 -16.53
CA ALA A 14 -3.08 0.58 -17.74
C ALA A 14 -1.77 -0.24 -17.76
N SER A 15 -1.30 -0.76 -16.61
CA SER A 15 -0.16 -1.69 -16.56
C SER A 15 -0.56 -3.17 -16.72
N GLY A 16 -1.83 -3.47 -17.05
CA GLY A 16 -2.32 -4.83 -17.23
C GLY A 16 -2.70 -5.56 -15.94
N LEU A 17 -2.76 -4.85 -14.80
CA LEU A 17 -3.20 -5.38 -13.52
C LEU A 17 -4.67 -5.06 -13.28
N ASP A 18 -5.39 -5.95 -12.59
CA ASP A 18 -6.74 -5.63 -12.14
C ASP A 18 -6.72 -4.97 -10.75
N VAL A 19 -7.62 -4.01 -10.56
CA VAL A 19 -7.85 -3.35 -9.26
C VAL A 19 -9.21 -3.81 -8.77
N VAL A 20 -9.20 -4.85 -7.95
CA VAL A 20 -10.40 -5.51 -7.41
C VAL A 20 -11.11 -4.69 -6.34
N ALA A 21 -10.35 -3.90 -5.57
CA ALA A 21 -10.86 -2.95 -4.58
C ALA A 21 -9.85 -1.82 -4.38
N ALA A 22 -10.33 -0.62 -4.07
CA ALA A 22 -9.51 0.53 -3.72
C ALA A 22 -10.26 1.40 -2.71
N GLN A 23 -9.60 1.76 -1.62
CA GLN A 23 -10.17 2.60 -0.57
C GLN A 23 -9.10 3.51 0.04
N ASN A 24 -9.53 4.60 0.66
CA ASN A 24 -8.70 5.43 1.51
C ASN A 24 -9.17 5.33 2.97
N LEU A 25 -8.38 5.87 3.89
CA LEU A 25 -8.65 5.80 5.32
C LEU A 25 -9.97 6.50 5.70
N ALA A 26 -10.33 7.59 5.03
CA ALA A 26 -11.59 8.30 5.25
C ALA A 26 -12.81 7.49 4.80
N GLY A 27 -12.75 6.86 3.62
CA GLY A 27 -13.78 5.98 3.08
C GLY A 27 -14.00 4.73 3.92
N GLN A 28 -12.97 4.29 4.64
CA GLN A 28 -13.07 3.23 5.64
C GLN A 28 -13.58 3.74 7.01
N GLY A 29 -13.76 5.05 7.22
CA GLY A 29 -14.09 5.60 8.53
C GLY A 29 -12.98 5.45 9.58
N LEU A 30 -11.72 5.30 9.14
CA LEU A 30 -10.52 5.27 10.00
C LEU A 30 -9.94 6.67 10.25
N MET A 31 -10.45 7.67 9.54
CA MET A 31 -10.23 9.09 9.78
C MET A 31 -11.43 9.89 9.26
N PRO A 32 -11.65 11.12 9.72
CA PRO A 32 -12.66 11.98 9.13
C PRO A 32 -12.29 12.36 7.69
N SER A 33 -13.30 12.73 6.89
CA SER A 33 -13.06 13.36 5.59
C SER A 33 -12.44 14.74 5.79
N HIS A 34 -11.43 15.09 5.00
CA HIS A 34 -10.70 16.36 5.13
C HIS A 34 -10.38 16.98 3.77
N GLY A 35 -10.32 18.32 3.73
CA GLY A 35 -9.69 19.08 2.65
C GLY A 35 -8.16 19.00 2.73
N ASP A 36 -7.47 19.53 1.71
CA ASP A 36 -6.02 19.38 1.53
C ASP A 36 -5.18 20.04 2.66
N ASP A 37 -5.82 20.84 3.51
CA ASP A 37 -5.27 21.72 4.54
C ASP A 37 -4.86 21.00 5.85
N ASN A 38 -5.36 19.78 6.09
CA ASN A 38 -5.12 19.06 7.35
C ASN A 38 -3.84 18.20 7.29
N ARG A 39 -2.76 18.65 7.94
CA ARG A 39 -1.48 17.93 7.98
C ARG A 39 -1.56 16.52 8.56
N ASP A 40 -2.48 16.26 9.49
CA ASP A 40 -2.62 14.94 10.11
C ASP A 40 -3.15 13.89 9.13
N TYR A 41 -3.87 14.33 8.09
CA TYR A 41 -4.31 13.47 6.98
C TYR A 41 -3.14 12.90 6.19
N TRP A 42 -2.02 13.64 6.13
CA TRP A 42 -0.84 13.29 5.35
C TRP A 42 0.16 12.42 6.12
N ALA A 43 -0.10 12.05 7.37
CA ALA A 43 0.78 11.23 8.19
C ALA A 43 -0.01 10.18 8.98
N PRO A 44 -0.59 9.17 8.30
CA PRO A 44 -1.40 8.16 8.98
C PRO A 44 -0.56 7.36 9.98
N SER A 45 -1.14 7.08 11.14
CA SER A 45 -0.51 6.23 12.15
C SER A 45 -0.37 4.79 11.67
N ALA A 46 0.61 4.06 12.24
CA ALA A 46 0.76 2.63 11.98
C ALA A 46 -0.53 1.84 12.24
N GLN A 47 -1.27 2.19 13.31
CA GLN A 47 -2.54 1.55 13.63
C GLN A 47 -3.59 1.75 12.54
N GLN A 48 -3.71 2.97 11.99
CA GLN A 48 -4.63 3.26 10.89
C GLN A 48 -4.24 2.50 9.62
N ILE A 49 -2.95 2.45 9.28
CA ILE A 49 -2.44 1.69 8.13
C ILE A 49 -2.78 0.21 8.29
N CYS A 50 -2.45 -0.40 9.44
CA CYS A 50 -2.71 -1.82 9.67
C CYS A 50 -4.21 -2.13 9.64
N ALA A 51 -5.05 -1.31 10.27
CA ALA A 51 -6.50 -1.48 10.23
C ALA A 51 -7.06 -1.39 8.80
N SER A 52 -6.51 -0.48 7.99
CA SER A 52 -6.91 -0.29 6.60
C SER A 52 -6.61 -1.49 5.73
N VAL A 53 -5.40 -2.02 5.87
CA VAL A 53 -4.93 -3.21 5.14
C VAL A 53 -5.77 -4.42 5.50
N ARG A 54 -6.04 -4.64 6.79
CA ARG A 54 -6.89 -5.76 7.24
C ARG A 54 -8.30 -5.68 6.66
N ARG A 55 -8.93 -4.50 6.68
CA ARG A 55 -10.25 -4.31 6.08
C ARG A 55 -10.26 -4.56 4.58
N LEU A 56 -9.24 -4.09 3.86
CA LEU A 56 -9.13 -4.32 2.42
C LEU A 56 -8.89 -5.81 2.11
N ALA A 57 -8.12 -6.50 2.95
CA ALA A 57 -7.89 -7.94 2.89
C ALA A 57 -9.19 -8.74 3.10
N ASP A 58 -10.06 -8.30 4.02
CA ASP A 58 -11.35 -8.95 4.28
C ASP A 58 -12.36 -8.67 3.16
N GLU A 59 -12.40 -7.44 2.64
CA GLU A 59 -13.36 -7.03 1.61
C GLU A 59 -13.06 -7.63 0.23
N ALA A 60 -11.77 -7.79 -0.10
CA ALA A 60 -11.32 -8.31 -1.38
C ALA A 60 -10.54 -9.62 -1.21
N PRO A 61 -11.19 -10.73 -0.81
CA PRO A 61 -10.49 -11.97 -0.49
C PRO A 61 -9.78 -12.61 -1.70
N ALA A 62 -10.20 -12.26 -2.92
CA ALA A 62 -9.59 -12.69 -4.17
C ALA A 62 -8.35 -11.87 -4.59
N ALA A 63 -8.02 -10.78 -3.88
CA ALA A 63 -6.86 -9.98 -4.19
C ALA A 63 -5.56 -10.79 -4.01
N GLN A 64 -4.70 -10.77 -5.04
CA GLN A 64 -3.42 -11.49 -5.03
C GLN A 64 -2.30 -10.70 -4.32
N ALA A 65 -2.47 -9.40 -4.14
CA ALA A 65 -1.55 -8.53 -3.42
C ALA A 65 -2.28 -7.26 -2.95
N ILE A 66 -1.71 -6.58 -1.96
CA ILE A 66 -2.21 -5.30 -1.46
C ILE A 66 -1.15 -4.22 -1.64
N ALA A 67 -1.52 -3.14 -2.33
CA ALA A 67 -0.66 -1.97 -2.50
C ALA A 67 -1.07 -0.86 -1.53
N ILE A 68 -0.10 -0.34 -0.77
CA ILE A 68 -0.28 0.85 0.08
C ILE A 68 0.32 2.04 -0.66
N SER A 69 -0.51 3.01 -1.04
CA SER A 69 -0.07 4.20 -1.77
C SER A 69 -0.36 5.48 -0.98
N GLY A 70 0.57 6.43 -1.04
CA GLY A 70 0.53 7.71 -0.33
C GLY A 70 1.84 7.99 0.39
N ALA A 71 2.55 9.05 -0.02
CA ALA A 71 3.92 9.38 0.38
C ALA A 71 4.13 9.63 1.90
N GLY A 72 3.04 9.77 2.65
CA GLY A 72 3.05 9.92 4.11
C GLY A 72 3.10 8.61 4.90
N SER A 73 2.79 7.47 4.26
CA SER A 73 2.64 6.19 4.96
C SER A 73 4.00 5.55 5.23
N ARG A 74 4.41 5.48 6.50
CA ARG A 74 5.62 4.78 6.94
C ARG A 74 5.34 3.29 7.10
N THR A 75 5.49 2.53 6.01
CA THR A 75 5.07 1.11 5.97
C THR A 75 6.19 0.11 6.16
N LEU A 76 7.46 0.49 6.05
CA LEU A 76 8.61 -0.45 6.03
C LEU A 76 8.61 -1.46 7.18
N SER A 77 8.37 -0.99 8.41
CA SER A 77 8.34 -1.86 9.60
C SER A 77 7.04 -2.67 9.74
N LEU A 78 6.02 -2.38 8.94
CA LEU A 78 4.69 -2.99 9.02
C LEU A 78 4.50 -4.13 8.02
N ILE A 79 5.19 -4.09 6.88
CA ILE A 79 4.97 -5.01 5.75
C ILE A 79 5.02 -6.47 6.19
N GLY A 80 6.13 -6.92 6.78
CA GLY A 80 6.29 -8.35 7.11
C GLY A 80 5.22 -8.88 8.08
N ALA A 81 4.80 -8.06 9.05
CA ALA A 81 3.73 -8.43 9.97
C ALA A 81 2.38 -8.53 9.24
N LEU A 82 2.06 -7.55 8.39
CA LEU A 82 0.81 -7.54 7.63
C LEU A 82 0.75 -8.67 6.59
N GLU A 83 1.87 -9.02 5.96
CA GLU A 83 1.96 -10.17 5.05
C GLU A 83 1.67 -11.47 5.80
N GLY A 84 2.21 -11.64 7.01
CA GLY A 84 1.93 -12.81 7.86
C GLY A 84 0.49 -12.86 8.35
N GLU A 85 -0.13 -11.72 8.65
CA GLU A 85 -1.53 -11.64 9.11
C GLU A 85 -2.54 -11.90 7.98
N THR A 86 -2.25 -11.43 6.77
CA THR A 86 -3.19 -11.47 5.63
C THR A 86 -2.90 -12.59 4.64
N GLU A 87 -1.78 -13.31 4.81
CA GLU A 87 -1.28 -14.36 3.93
C GLU A 87 -1.15 -13.90 2.46
N ARG A 88 -0.86 -12.62 2.26
CA ARG A 88 -0.77 -11.97 0.93
C ARG A 88 0.47 -11.09 0.84
N PRO A 89 1.10 -10.97 -0.34
CA PRO A 89 2.11 -9.97 -0.60
C PRO A 89 1.58 -8.55 -0.36
N ILE A 90 2.36 -7.73 0.34
CA ILE A 90 2.02 -6.33 0.61
C ILE A 90 3.22 -5.46 0.26
N PHE A 91 2.96 -4.35 -0.42
CA PHE A 91 4.01 -3.38 -0.72
C PHE A 91 3.50 -1.95 -0.58
N GLY A 92 4.33 -1.11 0.01
CA GLY A 92 4.16 0.34 -0.01
C GLY A 92 4.86 0.99 -1.20
N SER A 93 4.62 2.29 -1.39
CA SER A 93 5.36 3.10 -2.37
C SER A 93 6.88 3.02 -2.15
N ASP A 94 7.36 3.12 -0.91
CA ASP A 94 8.80 3.07 -0.59
C ASP A 94 9.40 1.69 -0.89
N THR A 95 8.74 0.59 -0.51
CA THR A 95 9.25 -0.77 -0.81
C THR A 95 9.29 -1.06 -2.30
N ALA A 96 8.27 -0.62 -3.05
CA ALA A 96 8.24 -0.76 -4.50
C ALA A 96 9.36 0.06 -5.16
N LEU A 97 9.55 1.30 -4.71
CA LEU A 97 10.62 2.18 -5.20
C LEU A 97 12.00 1.58 -4.92
N TYR A 98 12.27 1.15 -3.69
CA TYR A 98 13.57 0.57 -3.32
C TYR A 98 13.86 -0.72 -4.07
N ARG A 99 12.84 -1.56 -4.30
CA ARG A 99 12.99 -2.75 -5.16
C ARG A 99 13.34 -2.36 -6.60
N ALA A 100 12.62 -1.41 -7.18
CA ALA A 100 12.87 -0.94 -8.54
C ALA A 100 14.27 -0.34 -8.70
N LEU A 101 14.71 0.48 -7.75
CA LEU A 101 16.06 1.06 -7.73
C LEU A 101 17.14 -0.02 -7.60
N ALA A 102 16.93 -1.03 -6.73
CA ALA A 102 17.87 -2.14 -6.59
C ALA A 102 18.01 -2.94 -7.90
N ILE A 103 16.89 -3.20 -8.60
CA ILE A 103 16.92 -3.83 -9.93
C ILE A 103 17.70 -2.98 -10.93
N ALA A 104 17.37 -1.68 -11.03
CA ALA A 104 18.00 -0.77 -11.98
C ALA A 104 19.51 -0.62 -11.73
N ALA A 105 19.94 -0.67 -10.47
CA ALA A 105 21.34 -0.56 -10.07
C ALA A 105 22.09 -1.91 -10.09
N GLY A 106 21.43 -3.03 -10.39
CA GLY A 106 22.04 -4.37 -10.29
C GLY A 106 22.41 -4.80 -8.87
N VAL A 107 21.75 -4.22 -7.86
CA VAL A 107 22.00 -4.49 -6.44
C VAL A 107 21.11 -5.64 -5.96
N ARG A 108 21.73 -6.66 -5.36
CA ARG A 108 21.00 -7.75 -4.71
C ARG A 108 20.57 -7.35 -3.31
N LEU A 109 19.25 -7.29 -3.09
CA LEU A 109 18.66 -7.10 -1.76
C LEU A 109 18.76 -8.41 -0.94
N LYS A 110 18.87 -8.27 0.39
CA LYS A 110 18.76 -9.42 1.30
C LYS A 110 17.33 -9.98 1.23
N PRO A 111 17.13 -11.31 1.18
CA PRO A 111 15.79 -11.89 1.16
C PRO A 111 14.90 -11.35 2.29
N GLY A 112 13.65 -11.03 1.96
CA GLY A 112 12.66 -10.53 2.91
C GLY A 112 12.86 -9.10 3.44
N ILE A 113 13.92 -8.37 3.05
CA ILE A 113 14.21 -7.04 3.63
C ILE A 113 13.12 -5.99 3.34
N LEU A 114 12.33 -6.17 2.29
CA LEU A 114 11.18 -5.33 1.94
C LEU A 114 9.86 -6.13 1.92
N GLY A 115 9.80 -7.28 2.58
CA GLY A 115 8.69 -8.23 2.46
C GLY A 115 8.77 -9.08 1.19
N ALA A 116 7.64 -9.66 0.78
CA ALA A 116 7.54 -10.61 -0.34
C ALA A 116 8.01 -10.03 -1.68
N ILE A 117 7.90 -8.71 -1.89
CA ILE A 117 8.36 -8.03 -3.11
C ILE A 117 9.88 -8.19 -3.37
N THR A 118 10.65 -8.57 -2.35
CA THR A 118 12.08 -8.85 -2.49
C THR A 118 12.34 -10.19 -3.18
N ASN A 119 11.38 -11.11 -3.10
CA ASN A 119 11.50 -12.48 -3.60
C ASN A 119 10.86 -12.64 -5.00
N ALA A 120 10.12 -11.64 -5.46
CA ALA A 120 9.51 -11.57 -6.79
C ALA A 120 10.50 -11.06 -7.86
#